data_AF-A0A6V8NRU1-F1
#
_entry.id   AF-A0A6V8NRU1-F1
#
_cell.length_a   1.000
_cell.length_b   1.000
_cell.length_c   1.000
_cell.angle_alpha   90.00
_cell.angle_beta   90.00
_cell.angle_gamma   90.00
#
_symmetry.space_group_name_H-M   'P 1'
#
loop_
_entity.id
_entity.type
_entity.pdbx_description
1 polymer ?
#
loop_
_entity_poly.entity_id
_entity_poly.type
_entity_poly.pdbx_seq_one_letter_code
_entity_poly.pdbx_strand_id
1 'polypeptide(L)' 'AELGIGLNPMITQMVGYTLTDEKIIGTVHLAIGNNKTMGGQNDSDLHWDILHLNSSFCI' A
#
# COMPACT_ATOMS: atom_id res chain seq x y z
N ALA A 1 -10.46 -0.81 4.29
CA ALA A 1 -9.45 0.24 4.34
C ALA A 1 -8.19 -0.35 4.93
N GLU A 2 -7.05 0.01 4.36
CA GLU A 2 -5.72 -0.49 4.70
C GLU A 2 -4.73 0.68 4.71
N LEU A 3 -3.72 0.63 5.57
CA LEU A 3 -2.54 1.47 5.50
C LEU A 3 -1.32 0.55 5.50
N GLY A 4 -0.47 0.67 4.48
CA GLY A 4 0.76 -0.09 4.36
C GLY A 4 1.97 0.79 4.12
N ILE A 5 3.13 0.29 4.54
CA ILE A 5 4.44 0.93 4.35
C ILE A 5 5.32 -0.07 3.61
N GLY A 6 5.91 0.37 2.50
CA GLY A 6 6.83 -0.43 1.72
C GLY A 6 8.18 -0.53 2.41
N LEU A 7 8.67 -1.77 2.54
CA LEU A 7 9.89 -2.12 3.29
C LEU A 7 10.85 -3.02 2.50
N ASN A 8 10.58 -3.29 1.23
CA ASN A 8 11.40 -4.18 0.41
C ASN A 8 12.58 -3.40 -0.22
N PRO A 9 13.83 -3.64 0.19
CA PRO A 9 15.00 -2.95 -0.35
C PRO A 9 15.41 -3.46 -1.74
N MET A 10 14.88 -4.60 -2.19
CA MET A 10 15.22 -5.19 -3.49
C MET A 10 14.45 -4.55 -4.64
N ILE A 11 13.35 -3.85 -4.35
CA ILE A 11 12.57 -3.14 -5.37
C ILE A 11 13.04 -1.69 -5.37
N THR A 12 13.88 -1.37 -6.35
CA THR A 12 14.58 -0.08 -6.43
C THR A 12 13.90 0.93 -7.36
N GLN A 13 12.90 0.49 -8.12
CA GLN A 13 12.18 1.32 -9.07
C GLN A 13 10.73 0.85 -9.21
N MET A 14 9.84 1.78 -9.57
CA MET A 14 8.47 1.43 -9.92
C MET A 14 8.42 0.60 -11.20
N VAL A 15 7.56 -0.41 -11.19
CA VAL A 15 7.30 -1.29 -12.33
C VAL A 15 5.91 -1.06 -12.93
N GLY A 16 5.07 -0.23 -12.31
CA GLY A 16 3.71 0.05 -12.77
C GLY A 16 2.72 -1.05 -12.37
N TYR A 17 3.06 -1.82 -11.34
CA TYR A 17 2.24 -2.92 -10.83
C TYR A 17 2.05 -2.73 -9.32
N THR A 18 0.83 -2.39 -8.92
CA THR A 18 0.47 -1.95 -7.56
C THR A 18 1.02 -2.87 -6.48
N LEU A 19 0.81 -4.19 -6.59
CA LEU A 19 1.26 -5.17 -5.60
C LEU A 19 2.78 -5.21 -5.39
N THR A 20 3.55 -4.78 -6.39
CA THR A 20 5.02 -4.69 -6.29
C THR A 20 5.44 -3.30 -5.82
N ASP A 21 4.81 -2.26 -6.38
CA ASP A 21 5.15 -0.87 -6.09
C ASP A 21 4.81 -0.48 -4.65
N GLU A 22 3.77 -1.08 -4.05
CA GLU A 22 3.38 -0.89 -2.64
C GLU A 22 4.44 -1.38 -1.66
N LYS A 23 5.35 -2.25 -2.12
CA LYS A 23 6.37 -2.86 -1.28
C LYS A 23 7.71 -2.13 -1.34
N ILE A 24 7.90 -1.18 -2.27
CA ILE A 24 9.14 -0.41 -2.44
C ILE A 24 9.50 0.30 -1.14
N ILE A 25 10.76 0.23 -0.72
CA ILE A 25 11.20 0.93 0.48
C ILE A 25 10.92 2.45 0.41
N GLY A 26 10.25 2.99 1.42
CA GLY A 26 9.89 4.41 1.49
C GLY A 26 8.60 4.78 0.76
N THR A 27 7.81 3.80 0.30
CA THR A 27 6.43 4.02 -0.15
C THR A 27 5.44 3.87 1.00
N VAL A 28 4.32 4.57 0.88
CA VAL A 28 3.14 4.38 1.72
C VAL A 28 1.96 4.19 0.79
N HIS A 29 1.11 3.21 1.09
CA HIS A 29 -0.15 3.05 0.40
C HIS A 29 -1.33 3.09 1.35
N LEU A 30 -2.40 3.72 0.90
CA LEU A 30 -3.67 3.80 1.60
C LEU A 30 -4.74 3.20 0.72
N ALA A 31 -5.39 2.15 1.20
CA ALA A 31 -6.54 1.57 0.53
C ALA A 31 -7.83 2.07 1.16
N ILE A 32 -8.79 2.52 0.34
CA ILE A 32 -10.14 2.87 0.78
C ILE A 32 -11.11 1.79 0.30
N GLY A 33 -12.06 1.41 1.17
CA GLY A 33 -13.09 0.41 0.85
C GLY A 33 -12.94 -0.90 1.64
N ASN A 34 -13.15 -2.06 1.02
CA ASN A 34 -13.24 -3.36 1.69
C ASN A 34 -12.01 -3.66 2.54
N ASN A 35 -12.19 -4.23 3.73
CA ASN A 35 -11.11 -4.88 4.48
C ASN A 35 -11.54 -6.15 5.22
N LYS A 36 -12.64 -6.78 4.79
CA LYS A 36 -13.14 -8.02 5.41
C LYS A 36 -12.12 -9.16 5.33
N THR A 37 -11.38 -9.24 4.22
CA THR A 37 -10.30 -10.21 4.00
C THR A 37 -9.09 -10.00 4.92
N MET A 38 -8.95 -8.79 5.48
CA MET A 38 -7.88 -8.39 6.39
C MET A 38 -8.34 -8.35 7.85
N GLY A 39 -9.55 -8.87 8.15
CA GLY A 39 -10.11 -8.89 9.50
C GLY A 39 -10.81 -7.60 9.94
N GLY A 40 -10.95 -6.62 9.04
CA GLY A 40 -11.71 -5.40 9.30
C GLY A 40 -13.22 -5.58 9.16
N GLN A 41 -13.98 -4.56 9.59
CA GLN A 41 -15.44 -4.58 9.56
C GLN A 41 -16.04 -3.91 8.30
N ASN A 42 -15.22 -3.22 7.50
CA ASN A 42 -15.72 -2.45 6.37
C ASN A 42 -16.02 -3.37 5.19
N ASP A 43 -17.31 -3.53 4.91
CA ASP A 43 -17.83 -4.30 3.78
C ASP A 43 -18.25 -3.31 2.69
N SER A 44 -17.42 -3.23 1.64
CA SER A 44 -17.61 -2.32 0.52
C SER A 44 -17.27 -3.07 -0.77
N ASP A 45 -17.93 -2.73 -1.87
CA ASP A 45 -17.67 -3.35 -3.17
C ASP A 45 -16.34 -2.91 -3.80
N LEU A 46 -15.75 -1.83 -3.29
CA LEU A 46 -14.50 -1.26 -3.79
C LEU A 46 -13.37 -1.52 -2.81
N HIS A 47 -12.17 -1.70 -3.34
CA HIS A 47 -10.92 -1.61 -2.60
C HIS A 47 -9.94 -0.88 -3.52
N TRP A 48 -9.61 0.36 -3.19
CA TRP A 48 -8.82 1.23 -4.06
C TRP A 48 -7.56 1.69 -3.35
N ASP A 49 -6.41 1.22 -3.84
CA ASP A 49 -5.08 1.58 -3.39
C ASP A 49 -4.60 2.92 -3.97
N ILE A 50 -4.19 3.80 -3.08
CA ILE A 50 -3.53 5.06 -3.41
C ILE A 50 -2.09 4.96 -2.93
N LEU A 51 -1.15 5.09 -3.87
CA LEU A 51 0.28 4.94 -3.60
C LEU A 51 0.99 6.29 -3.54
N HIS A 52 1.82 6.48 -2.52
CA HIS A 52 2.68 7.66 -2.39
C HIS A 52 4.15 7.24 -2.31
N LEU A 53 4.99 7.89 -3.11
CA LEU A 53 6.43 7.67 -3.18
C LEU A 53 7.17 8.70 -2.34
N ASN A 54 8.41 8.39 -1.95
CA ASN A 54 9.31 9.30 -1.23
C ASN A 54 8.72 9.81 0.09
N SER A 55 8.00 8.95 0.80
CA SER A 55 7.51 9.29 2.12
C SER A 55 8.69 9.20 3.09
N SER A 56 9.23 10.36 3.50
CA SER A 56 10.30 10.42 4.49
C SER A 56 9.78 10.00 5.86
N PHE A 57 9.87 8.71 6.16
CA PHE A 57 9.62 8.15 7.48
C PHE A 57 10.97 7.88 8.16
N CYS A 58 11.17 8.49 9.32
CA CYS A 58 12.19 8.06 10.27
C CYS A 58 11.55 6.92 11.08
N ILE A 59 11.98 5.68 10.84
CA ILE A 59 11.50 4.47 11.52
C ILE A 59 12.57 3.99 12.50
#